data_AF-A0A2H6K9R4-F1
#
_entry.id   AF-A0A2H6K9R4-F1
#
_cell.length_a   1.000
_cell.length_b   1.000
_cell.length_c   1.000
_cell.angle_alpha   90.00
_cell.angle_beta   90.00
_cell.angle_gamma   90.00
#
_symmetry.space_group_name_H-M   'P 1'
#
loop_
_entity.id
_entity.type
_entity.pdbx_description
1 polymer ?
#
loop_
_entity_poly.entity_id
_entity_poly.type
_entity_poly.pdbx_seq_one_letter_code
_entity_poly.pdbx_strand_id
1 'polypeptide(L)'
;MANTRFAYVKQFEQETVLMPDCWPLIRVDGRGFTGFSKVHGFRKPNEPLALGVMNAAAAHVMAQFDDIVLAYGHSDEYRKILSSVVSAFSAAYCFYWSGFYPNKPLRTLPTFDGRIVLYPRFEHVVDYFSWRHADCQFYAH
;
A
#
# COMPACT_ATOMS: atom_id res chain seq x y z
N MET A 1 22.43 -34.93 -0.52
CA MET A 1 21.65 -33.80 0.05
C MET A 1 22.30 -32.51 -0.41
N ALA A 2 21.61 -31.64 -1.14
CA ALA A 2 22.27 -30.56 -1.91
C ALA A 2 22.36 -29.17 -1.22
N ASN A 3 21.49 -28.88 -0.23
CA ASN A 3 21.33 -27.51 0.30
C ASN A 3 22.12 -27.20 1.59
N THR A 4 22.92 -28.13 2.12
CA THR A 4 23.59 -27.95 3.43
C THR A 4 24.65 -26.84 3.44
N ARG A 5 25.41 -26.67 2.34
CA ARG A 5 26.53 -25.71 2.25
C ARG A 5 26.13 -24.25 2.54
N PHE A 6 24.89 -23.86 2.24
CA PHE A 6 24.41 -22.49 2.39
C PHE A 6 23.25 -22.35 3.40
N ALA A 7 22.83 -23.43 4.07
CA ALA A 7 21.72 -23.41 5.01
C ALA A 7 21.90 -22.41 6.18
N TYR A 8 23.15 -22.08 6.53
CA TYR A 8 23.49 -21.11 7.56
C TYR A 8 22.99 -19.68 7.27
N VAL A 9 22.76 -19.29 6.00
CA VAL A 9 22.29 -17.93 5.69
C VAL A 9 20.90 -17.65 6.27
N LYS A 10 20.09 -18.70 6.49
CA LYS A 10 18.78 -18.59 7.13
C LYS A 10 18.86 -18.15 8.60
N GLN A 11 20.01 -18.34 9.26
CA GLN A 11 20.21 -17.90 10.66
C GLN A 11 20.30 -16.37 10.81
N PHE A 12 20.41 -15.64 9.68
CA PHE A 12 20.35 -14.18 9.64
C PHE A 12 18.93 -13.64 9.36
N GLU A 13 17.94 -14.51 9.12
CA GLU A 13 16.54 -14.12 9.01
C GLU A 13 15.98 -13.80 10.40
N GLN A 14 15.59 -12.54 10.63
CA GLN A 14 14.82 -12.13 11.80
C GLN A 14 13.33 -12.15 11.47
N GLU A 15 12.55 -12.99 12.17
CA GLU A 15 11.10 -13.00 12.05
C GLU A 15 10.47 -12.01 13.03
N THR A 16 10.00 -10.87 12.52
CA THR A 16 9.19 -9.92 13.31
C THR A 16 7.80 -10.50 13.53
N VAL A 17 7.39 -10.64 14.79
CA VAL A 17 6.04 -11.11 15.19
C VAL A 17 5.18 -9.90 15.60
N LEU A 18 3.89 -9.93 15.24
CA LEU A 18 2.90 -8.94 15.67
C LEU A 18 2.76 -8.93 17.20
N MET A 19 2.71 -7.75 17.81
CA MET A 19 2.28 -7.66 19.21
C MET A 19 0.81 -8.11 19.29
N PRO A 20 0.47 -9.10 20.13
CA PRO A 20 -0.92 -9.52 20.33
C PRO A 20 -1.79 -8.37 20.84
N ASP A 21 -3.10 -8.51 20.67
CA ASP A 21 -4.13 -7.58 21.17
C ASP A 21 -3.96 -6.12 20.70
N CYS A 22 -3.21 -5.91 19.60
CA CYS A 22 -3.04 -4.64 18.90
C CYS A 22 -3.75 -4.65 17.54
N TRP A 23 -4.15 -3.48 17.08
CA TRP A 23 -4.74 -3.24 15.76
C TRP A 23 -3.65 -2.90 14.73
N PRO A 24 -3.38 -3.75 13.72
CA PRO A 24 -2.41 -3.47 12.65
C PRO A 24 -3.02 -2.61 11.53
N LEU A 25 -2.50 -1.40 11.30
CA LEU A 25 -2.95 -0.47 10.27
C LEU A 25 -1.96 -0.40 9.10
N ILE A 26 -2.34 -0.92 7.94
CA ILE A 26 -1.46 -1.08 6.77
C ILE A 26 -1.50 0.13 5.83
N ARG A 27 -0.34 0.73 5.54
CA ARG A 27 -0.09 1.68 4.44
C ARG A 27 0.31 0.98 3.15
N VAL A 28 -0.19 1.54 2.06
CA VAL A 28 0.50 1.55 0.77
C VAL A 28 0.64 3.02 0.34
N ASP A 29 1.78 3.39 -0.24
CA ASP A 29 2.12 4.78 -0.59
C ASP A 29 2.93 4.87 -1.90
N GLY A 30 2.70 5.91 -2.69
CA GLY A 30 3.21 6.05 -4.05
C GLY A 30 4.67 6.50 -4.10
N ARG A 31 5.62 5.57 -4.07
CA ARG A 31 7.05 5.89 -4.14
C ARG A 31 7.38 6.63 -5.45
N GLY A 32 7.78 7.90 -5.32
CA GLY A 32 8.14 8.75 -6.46
C GLY A 32 6.95 9.28 -7.27
N PHE A 33 5.71 9.24 -6.76
CA PHE A 33 4.52 9.59 -7.53
C PHE A 33 4.50 11.02 -8.10
N THR A 34 5.22 11.96 -7.49
CA THR A 34 5.46 13.30 -8.06
C THR A 34 6.09 13.23 -9.47
N GLY A 35 7.07 12.33 -9.67
CA GLY A 35 7.68 12.08 -10.98
C GLY A 35 6.74 11.31 -11.91
N PHE A 36 6.12 10.24 -11.41
CA PHE A 36 5.14 9.43 -12.16
C PHE A 36 4.00 10.28 -12.75
N SER A 37 3.46 11.21 -11.95
CA SER A 37 2.37 12.10 -12.35
C SER A 37 2.78 13.13 -13.42
N LYS A 38 4.05 13.52 -13.47
CA LYS A 38 4.62 14.35 -14.55
C LYS A 38 4.77 13.54 -15.85
N VAL A 39 5.34 12.34 -15.78
CA VAL A 39 5.57 11.44 -16.94
C VAL A 39 4.26 11.05 -17.64
N HIS A 40 3.19 10.85 -16.87
CA HIS A 40 1.86 10.50 -17.38
C HIS A 40 0.93 11.70 -17.61
N GLY A 41 1.39 12.93 -17.37
CA GLY A 41 0.62 14.16 -17.62
C GLY A 41 -0.70 14.21 -16.85
N PHE A 42 -0.66 13.98 -15.54
CA PHE A 42 -1.84 14.04 -14.67
C PHE A 42 -2.26 15.49 -14.39
N ARG A 43 -3.58 15.72 -14.34
CA ARG A 43 -4.18 16.98 -13.90
C ARG A 43 -3.74 17.32 -12.47
N LYS A 44 -3.69 18.63 -12.17
CA LYS A 44 -3.46 19.18 -10.83
C LYS A 44 -4.64 20.04 -10.36
N PRO A 45 -4.91 20.11 -9.05
CA PRO A 45 -4.26 19.34 -7.98
C PRO A 45 -4.54 17.83 -8.09
N ASN A 46 -5.77 17.46 -8.50
CA ASN A 46 -6.27 16.09 -8.52
C ASN A 46 -6.51 15.52 -9.93
N GLU A 47 -6.22 14.23 -10.11
CA GLU A 47 -6.45 13.43 -11.32
C GLU A 47 -7.43 12.29 -10.98
N PRO A 48 -8.73 12.40 -11.35
CA PRO A 48 -9.76 11.49 -10.86
C PRO A 48 -9.61 10.05 -11.39
N LEU A 49 -9.07 9.88 -12.61
CA LEU A 49 -8.83 8.54 -13.17
C LEU A 49 -7.72 7.80 -12.41
N ALA A 50 -6.64 8.48 -12.02
CA ALA A 50 -5.56 7.89 -11.23
C ALA A 50 -6.02 7.50 -9.81
N LEU A 51 -6.90 8.30 -9.20
CA LEU A 51 -7.59 7.95 -7.95
C LEU A 51 -8.52 6.74 -8.16
N GLY A 52 -9.19 6.65 -9.30
CA GLY A 52 -9.96 5.47 -9.72
C GLY A 52 -9.13 4.19 -9.76
N VAL A 53 -7.93 4.22 -10.36
CA VAL A 53 -7.00 3.07 -10.35
C VAL A 53 -6.57 2.70 -8.94
N MET A 54 -6.27 3.69 -8.07
CA MET A 54 -5.93 3.42 -6.66
C MET A 54 -7.08 2.76 -5.90
N ASN A 55 -8.31 3.25 -6.08
CA ASN A 55 -9.49 2.71 -5.42
C ASN A 55 -9.83 1.29 -5.91
N ALA A 56 -9.67 1.01 -7.20
CA ALA A 56 -9.83 -0.34 -7.75
C ALA A 56 -8.76 -1.31 -7.22
N ALA A 57 -7.50 -0.87 -7.12
CA ALA A 57 -6.43 -1.67 -6.51
C ALA A 57 -6.65 -1.91 -5.01
N ALA A 58 -7.13 -0.91 -4.26
CA ALA A 58 -7.48 -1.04 -2.85
C ALA A 58 -8.63 -2.03 -2.63
N ALA A 59 -9.71 -1.91 -3.42
CA ALA A 59 -10.86 -2.81 -3.35
C ALA A 59 -10.48 -4.27 -3.69
N HIS A 60 -9.59 -4.47 -4.66
CA HIS A 60 -9.06 -5.80 -4.99
C HIS A 60 -8.26 -6.41 -3.83
N VAL A 61 -7.42 -5.61 -3.16
CA VAL A 61 -6.68 -6.05 -1.97
C VAL A 61 -7.65 -6.40 -0.83
N MET A 62 -8.66 -5.58 -0.56
CA MET A 62 -9.67 -5.90 0.47
C MET A 62 -10.43 -7.19 0.14
N ALA A 63 -10.75 -7.45 -1.13
CA ALA A 63 -11.41 -8.68 -1.58
C ALA A 63 -10.49 -9.91 -1.64
N GLN A 64 -9.17 -9.74 -1.41
CA GLN A 64 -8.18 -10.82 -1.42
C GLN A 64 -7.76 -11.27 0.00
N PHE A 65 -7.97 -10.43 1.01
CA PHE A 65 -7.54 -10.70 2.39
C PHE A 65 -8.72 -10.51 3.35
N ASP A 66 -9.40 -11.61 3.71
CA ASP A 66 -10.64 -11.61 4.51
C ASP A 66 -10.50 -10.91 5.88
N ASP A 67 -9.30 -10.88 6.45
CA ASP A 67 -8.99 -10.22 7.73
C ASP A 67 -8.93 -8.67 7.65
N ILE A 68 -8.96 -8.06 6.45
CA ILE A 68 -8.87 -6.60 6.28
C ILE A 68 -10.25 -5.94 6.47
N VAL A 69 -10.63 -5.76 7.73
CA VAL A 69 -11.90 -5.14 8.15
C VAL A 69 -12.08 -3.71 7.63
N LEU A 70 -10.99 -2.94 7.47
CA LEU A 70 -11.02 -1.55 6.99
C LEU A 70 -9.68 -1.16 6.35
N ALA A 71 -9.69 -0.52 5.18
CA ALA A 71 -8.47 -0.12 4.46
C ALA A 71 -8.38 1.40 4.20
N TYR A 72 -7.33 2.00 4.75
CA TYR A 72 -6.86 3.37 4.51
C TYR A 72 -5.42 3.41 5.06
N GLY A 73 -4.45 3.92 4.29
CA GLY A 73 -3.03 3.77 4.63
C GLY A 73 -2.47 4.73 5.69
N HIS A 74 -1.21 4.52 6.17
CA HIS A 74 -0.48 5.52 7.00
C HIS A 74 0.95 5.22 7.64
N SER A 75 1.31 4.13 8.37
CA SER A 75 2.76 3.93 8.83
C SER A 75 3.16 2.47 9.24
N ASP A 76 4.31 2.19 9.91
CA ASP A 76 5.35 1.16 9.52
C ASP A 76 5.69 -0.13 10.33
N GLU A 77 6.17 -1.13 9.54
CA GLU A 77 6.69 -2.51 9.78
C GLU A 77 5.74 -3.74 9.74
N TYR A 78 5.93 -4.72 8.81
CA TYR A 78 5.77 -6.21 9.01
C TYR A 78 5.98 -7.04 7.72
N ARG A 79 7.19 -7.59 7.51
CA ARG A 79 7.65 -8.04 6.17
C ARG A 79 6.74 -8.98 5.37
N LYS A 80 6.16 -10.04 5.94
CA LYS A 80 5.39 -11.05 5.16
C LYS A 80 4.01 -10.55 4.72
N ILE A 81 3.20 -10.09 5.67
CA ILE A 81 1.86 -9.52 5.39
C ILE A 81 2.01 -8.30 4.47
N LEU A 82 2.95 -7.41 4.80
CA LEU A 82 3.14 -6.16 4.08
C LEU A 82 3.62 -6.36 2.64
N SER A 83 4.60 -7.23 2.39
CA SER A 83 5.03 -7.51 1.01
C SER A 83 3.93 -8.19 0.20
N SER A 84 3.06 -8.98 0.83
CA SER A 84 1.87 -9.57 0.18
C SER A 84 0.87 -8.48 -0.21
N VAL A 85 0.50 -7.59 0.71
CA VAL A 85 -0.42 -6.45 0.45
C VAL A 85 0.15 -5.47 -0.58
N VAL A 86 1.43 -5.07 -0.47
CA VAL A 86 2.06 -4.12 -1.39
C VAL A 86 2.26 -4.71 -2.77
N SER A 87 2.61 -6.00 -2.90
CA SER A 87 2.73 -6.66 -4.21
C SER A 87 1.37 -6.89 -4.87
N ALA A 88 0.35 -7.30 -4.11
CA ALA A 88 -1.03 -7.38 -4.57
C ALA A 88 -1.54 -6.01 -5.06
N PHE A 89 -1.34 -4.94 -4.28
CA PHE A 89 -1.70 -3.58 -4.69
C PHE A 89 -0.94 -3.13 -5.94
N SER A 90 0.36 -3.40 -6.03
CA SER A 90 1.19 -3.05 -7.20
C SER A 90 0.73 -3.77 -8.46
N ALA A 91 0.41 -5.06 -8.35
CA ALA A 91 -0.11 -5.88 -9.45
C ALA A 91 -1.51 -5.42 -9.87
N ALA A 92 -2.41 -5.20 -8.92
CA ALA A 92 -3.77 -4.71 -9.17
C ALA A 92 -3.76 -3.32 -9.81
N TYR A 93 -2.90 -2.40 -9.35
CA TYR A 93 -2.75 -1.07 -9.95
C TYR A 93 -2.32 -1.17 -11.43
N CYS A 94 -1.33 -2.02 -11.73
CA CYS A 94 -0.90 -2.27 -13.11
C CYS A 94 -1.99 -2.94 -13.97
N PHE A 95 -2.78 -3.85 -13.39
CA PHE A 95 -3.87 -4.55 -14.06
C PHE A 95 -5.03 -3.60 -14.41
N TYR A 96 -5.56 -2.88 -13.42
CA TYR A 96 -6.69 -1.95 -13.59
C TYR A 96 -6.33 -0.68 -14.38
N TRP A 97 -5.04 -0.31 -14.46
CA TRP A 97 -4.59 0.86 -15.23
C TRP A 97 -5.19 0.92 -16.64
N SER A 98 -5.19 -0.21 -17.36
CA SER A 98 -5.70 -0.28 -18.74
C SER A 98 -7.20 0.02 -18.86
N GLY A 99 -7.99 -0.26 -17.83
CA GLY A 99 -9.42 0.07 -17.79
C GLY A 99 -9.71 1.55 -17.60
N PHE A 100 -8.87 2.28 -16.85
CA PHE A 100 -9.01 3.74 -16.65
C PHE A 100 -8.26 4.56 -17.70
N TYR A 101 -7.21 4.00 -18.31
CA TYR A 101 -6.32 4.67 -19.27
C TYR A 101 -6.08 3.82 -20.54
N PRO A 102 -7.12 3.41 -21.29
CA PRO A 102 -6.99 2.50 -22.44
C PRO A 102 -6.06 3.03 -23.54
N ASN A 103 -6.01 4.35 -23.74
CA ASN A 103 -5.20 5.02 -24.76
C ASN A 103 -3.86 5.59 -24.21
N LYS A 104 -3.48 5.29 -22.96
CA LYS A 104 -2.26 5.79 -22.32
C LYS A 104 -1.55 4.64 -21.58
N PRO A 105 -0.66 3.87 -22.23
CA PRO A 105 0.08 2.79 -21.57
C PRO A 105 1.01 3.33 -20.48
N LEU A 106 1.33 2.48 -19.50
CA LEU A 106 2.32 2.77 -18.46
C LEU A 106 3.70 3.02 -19.10
N ARG A 107 4.25 4.23 -18.88
CA ARG A 107 5.58 4.64 -19.36
C ARG A 107 6.69 4.34 -18.36
N THR A 108 6.32 4.20 -17.08
CA THR A 108 7.20 3.77 -15.98
C THR A 108 6.40 2.83 -15.09
N LEU A 109 7.06 1.83 -14.50
CA LEU A 109 6.40 0.98 -13.52
C LEU A 109 6.03 1.82 -12.28
N PRO A 110 4.77 1.76 -11.80
CA PRO A 110 4.41 2.34 -10.52
C PRO A 110 5.04 1.49 -9.41
N THR A 111 5.77 2.14 -8.50
CA THR A 111 6.36 1.47 -7.34
C THR A 111 5.69 1.99 -6.08
N PHE A 112 5.36 1.07 -5.18
CA PHE A 112 4.73 1.42 -3.91
C PHE A 112 5.66 1.10 -2.74
N ASP A 113 5.76 2.03 -1.81
CA ASP A 113 6.23 1.79 -0.44
C ASP A 113 5.04 1.31 0.38
N GLY A 114 5.28 0.65 1.51
CA GLY A 114 4.20 0.20 2.39
C GLY A 114 4.72 -0.09 3.77
N ARG A 115 3.80 -0.09 4.75
CA ARG A 115 4.08 0.12 6.18
C ARG A 115 2.98 -0.55 7.05
N ILE A 116 3.19 -1.05 8.29
CA ILE A 116 2.09 -1.37 9.25
C ILE A 116 2.26 -0.77 10.68
N VAL A 117 1.42 0.17 11.14
CA VAL A 117 1.44 0.65 12.54
C VAL A 117 0.66 -0.28 13.45
N LEU A 118 1.13 -0.50 14.69
CA LEU A 118 0.34 -1.14 15.74
C LEU A 118 -0.28 -0.11 16.69
N TYR A 119 -1.61 -0.17 16.83
CA TYR A 119 -2.35 0.62 17.81
C TYR A 119 -2.91 -0.29 18.91
N PRO A 120 -2.55 -0.11 20.19
CA PRO A 120 -3.02 -0.97 21.29
C PRO A 120 -4.46 -0.67 21.73
N ARG A 121 -5.17 0.22 21.01
CA ARG A 121 -6.51 0.73 21.33
C ARG A 121 -7.22 1.14 20.04
N PHE A 122 -8.53 0.92 19.98
CA PHE A 122 -9.34 1.26 18.80
C PHE A 122 -9.53 2.76 18.64
N GLU A 123 -9.56 3.51 19.75
CA GLU A 123 -9.65 4.97 19.76
C GLU A 123 -8.50 5.60 18.96
N HIS A 124 -7.27 5.12 19.14
CA HIS A 124 -6.11 5.61 18.40
C HIS A 124 -6.19 5.30 16.88
N VAL A 125 -6.94 4.26 16.50
CA VAL A 125 -7.24 3.93 15.10
C VAL A 125 -8.27 4.90 14.52
N VAL A 126 -9.27 5.33 15.30
CA VAL A 126 -10.22 6.39 14.92
C VAL A 126 -9.53 7.75 14.84
N ASP A 127 -8.63 8.07 15.77
CA ASP A 127 -7.78 9.27 15.70
C ASP A 127 -6.91 9.25 14.43
N TYR A 128 -6.41 8.08 14.03
CA TYR A 128 -5.67 7.90 12.79
C TYR A 128 -6.49 8.18 11.53
N PHE A 129 -7.71 7.63 11.48
CA PHE A 129 -8.66 7.85 10.40
C PHE A 129 -9.24 9.27 10.41
N SER A 130 -9.13 10.00 11.52
CA SER A 130 -9.45 11.43 11.61
C SER A 130 -8.28 12.29 11.11
N TRP A 131 -7.04 11.95 11.49
CA TRP A 131 -5.85 12.73 11.15
C TRP A 131 -5.59 12.81 9.64
N ARG A 132 -5.53 11.67 8.92
CA ARG A 132 -5.30 11.74 7.45
C ARG A 132 -6.54 12.24 6.67
N HIS A 133 -7.73 12.27 7.27
CA HIS A 133 -8.87 12.95 6.67
C HIS A 133 -8.65 14.47 6.66
N ALA A 134 -8.18 15.05 7.78
CA ALA A 134 -7.77 16.45 7.85
C ALA A 134 -6.57 16.76 6.94
N ASP A 135 -5.58 15.87 6.86
CA ASP A 135 -4.44 15.97 5.91
C ASP A 135 -4.92 16.00 4.45
N CYS A 136 -5.87 15.12 4.09
CA CYS A 136 -6.48 15.08 2.76
C CYS A 136 -7.24 16.38 2.45
N GLN A 137 -8.03 16.90 3.40
CA GLN A 137 -8.69 18.22 3.25
C GLN A 137 -7.68 19.34 3.02
N PHE A 138 -6.57 19.37 3.78
CA PHE A 138 -5.52 20.39 3.65
C PHE A 138 -4.82 20.36 2.29
N TYR A 139 -4.56 19.16 1.73
CA TYR A 139 -3.92 18.99 0.43
C TYR A 139 -4.89 18.94 -0.78
N ALA A 140 -6.20 19.07 -0.57
CA ALA A 140 -7.20 19.08 -1.65
C ALA A 140 -7.39 20.45 -2.33
N HIS A 141 -6.81 21.51 -1.75
CA HIS A 141 -6.88 22.91 -2.21
C HIS A 141 -5.68 23.31 -3.08
#